data_AF-A0A7C5Q6D2-F1
#
_entry.id   AF-A0A7C5Q6D2-F1
#
_cell.length_a   1.000
_cell.length_b   1.000
_cell.length_c   1.000
_cell.angle_alpha   90.00
_cell.angle_beta   90.00
_cell.angle_gamma   90.00
#
_symmetry.space_group_name_H-M   'P 1'
#
loop_
_entity.id
_entity.type
_entity.pdbx_description
1 polymer ?
#
loop_
_entity_poly.entity_id
_entity_poly.type
_entity_poly.pdbx_seq_one_letter_code
_entity_poly.pdbx_strand_id
1 'polypeptide(L)' 'TARGRVDAIVELEDKVYCFEFKLNRSAAEALEQIKSKGYIDRYRHSGKKIILVGVNFSTEKREIDEFEVETLL' A
#
# COMPACT_ATOMS: atom_id res chain seq x y z
N THR A 1 1.32 16.62 14.49
CA THR A 1 2.08 15.46 13.99
C THR A 1 1.21 14.66 13.05
N ALA A 2 1.18 15.02 11.76
CA ALA A 2 0.47 14.22 10.77
C ALA A 2 1.37 13.02 10.43
N ARG A 3 1.08 11.83 10.97
CA ARG A 3 1.53 10.58 10.32
C ARG A 3 1.07 10.72 8.86
N GLY A 4 2.03 10.76 7.93
CA GLY A 4 1.80 11.20 6.55
C GLY A 4 0.54 10.59 5.92
N ARG A 5 -0.08 11.24 4.95
CA ARG A 5 -1.32 10.74 4.34
C ARG A 5 -1.03 9.47 3.52
N VAL A 6 -1.82 8.41 3.73
CA VAL A 6 -1.85 7.24 2.85
C VAL A 6 -2.50 7.61 1.51
N ASP A 7 -2.01 7.05 0.40
CA ASP A 7 -2.55 7.37 -0.91
C ASP A 7 -3.98 6.84 -1.08
N ALA A 8 -4.23 5.57 -0.79
CA ALA A 8 -5.58 5.01 -0.77
C ALA A 8 -5.73 3.83 0.20
N ILE A 9 -6.88 3.81 0.89
CA ILE A 9 -7.37 2.65 1.64
C ILE A 9 -8.71 2.24 1.02
N VAL A 10 -8.87 0.94 0.75
CA VAL A 10 -10.16 0.35 0.40
C VAL A 10 -10.54 -0.64 1.48
N GLU A 11 -11.59 -0.31 2.23
CA GLU A 11 -12.12 -1.15 3.29
C GLU A 11 -13.37 -1.87 2.79
N LEU A 12 -13.33 -3.21 2.84
CA LEU A 12 -14.44 -4.10 2.55
C LEU A 12 -14.89 -4.78 3.86
N GLU A 13 -15.90 -5.65 3.76
CA GLU A 13 -16.42 -6.41 4.90
C GLU A 13 -15.34 -7.29 5.55
N ASP A 14 -14.61 -8.06 4.73
CA ASP A 14 -13.64 -9.07 5.19
C ASP A 14 -12.17 -8.72 4.89
N LYS A 15 -11.93 -7.59 4.19
CA LYS A 15 -10.62 -7.21 3.67
C LYS A 15 -10.34 -5.72 3.82
N VAL A 16 -9.06 -5.38 3.95
CA VAL A 16 -8.55 -4.01 3.85
C VAL A 16 -7.40 -3.99 2.87
N TYR A 17 -7.48 -3.14 1.85
CA TYR A 17 -6.37 -2.86 0.94
C TYR A 17 -5.72 -1.54 1.31
N CYS A 18 -4.39 -1.51 1.36
CA CYS A 18 -3.60 -0.31 1.53
C CYS A 18 -2.70 -0.13 0.31
N PHE A 19 -2.93 0.96 -0.44
CA PHE A 19 -2.16 1.28 -1.64
C PHE A 19 -1.18 2.40 -1.35
N GLU A 20 0.00 2.30 -1.96
CA GLU A 20 0.99 3.36 -2.04
C GLU A 20 1.56 3.36 -3.46
N PHE A 21 1.65 4.55 -4.04
CA PHE A 21 2.08 4.73 -5.43
C PHE A 21 3.44 5.42 -5.49
N LYS A 22 4.22 5.03 -6.49
CA LYS A 22 5.53 5.61 -6.81
C LYS A 22 5.63 5.93 -8.29
N LEU A 23 6.51 6.87 -8.62
CA LEU A 23 6.81 7.26 -9.97
C LEU A 23 8.32 7.13 -10.18
N ASN A 24 8.74 6.30 -11.14
CA ASN A 24 10.13 5.96 -11.46
C ASN A 24 10.95 5.51 -10.23
N ARG A 25 10.34 4.73 -9.33
CA ARG A 25 11.01 4.08 -8.20
C ARG A 25 10.70 2.58 -8.22
N SER A 26 10.38 1.96 -7.08
CA SER A 26 10.04 0.53 -6.99
C SER A 26 8.74 0.30 -6.22
N ALA A 27 8.07 -0.82 -6.51
CA ALA A 27 6.92 -1.28 -5.74
C ALA A 27 7.32 -1.71 -4.31
N ALA A 28 8.52 -2.26 -4.14
CA ALA A 28 9.10 -2.59 -2.84
C ALA A 28 9.21 -1.36 -1.91
N GLU A 29 9.75 -0.22 -2.41
CA GLU A 29 9.80 1.02 -1.63
C GLU A 29 8.40 1.51 -1.21
N ALA A 30 7.38 1.28 -2.03
CA ALA A 30 6.00 1.60 -1.70
C ALA A 30 5.49 0.71 -0.55
N LEU A 31 5.76 -0.59 -0.59
CA LEU A 31 5.43 -1.52 0.50
C LEU A 31 6.15 -1.17 1.80
N GLU A 32 7.44 -0.84 1.74
CA GLU A 32 8.21 -0.38 2.90
C GLU A 32 7.64 0.91 3.51
N GLN A 33 7.19 1.84 2.66
CA GLN A 33 6.52 3.04 3.14
C GLN A 33 5.20 2.71 3.87
N ILE A 34 4.37 1.82 3.33
CA ILE A 34 3.13 1.39 3.99
C ILE A 34 3.42 0.83 5.39
N LYS A 35 4.42 -0.05 5.50
CA LYS A 35 4.82 -0.69 6.77
C LYS A 35 5.38 0.32 7.77
N SER A 36 6.28 1.21 7.33
CA SER A 36 6.96 2.17 8.20
C SER A 36 6.03 3.25 8.76
N LYS A 37 4.97 3.61 8.02
CA LYS A 37 4.02 4.65 8.45
C LYS A 37 2.92 4.13 9.39
N GLY A 38 2.77 2.81 9.52
CA GLY A 38 1.78 2.20 10.40
C GLY A 38 0.32 2.44 9.95
N TYR A 39 0.08 2.60 8.65
CA TYR A 39 -1.27 2.87 8.12
C TYR A 39 -2.28 1.78 8.45
N ILE A 40 -1.79 0.54 8.55
CA ILE A 40 -2.63 -0.64 8.78
C ILE A 40 -2.82 -0.98 10.27
N ASP A 41 -2.18 -0.23 11.18
CA ASP A 41 -2.19 -0.54 12.62
C ASP A 41 -3.60 -0.62 13.19
N ARG A 42 -4.49 0.27 12.73
CA ARG A 42 -5.89 0.32 13.18
C ARG A 42 -6.72 -0.91 12.78
N TYR A 43 -6.24 -1.73 11.84
CA TYR A 43 -6.95 -2.90 11.32
C TYR A 43 -6.41 -4.23 11.87
N ARG A 44 -5.29 -4.24 12.59
CA ARG A 44 -4.62 -5.46 13.08
C ARG A 44 -5.52 -6.38 13.92
N HIS A 45 -6.54 -5.85 14.57
CA HIS A 45 -7.50 -6.62 15.39
C HIS A 45 -8.92 -6.63 14.81
N SER A 46 -9.08 -6.20 13.56
CA SER A 46 -10.40 -6.14 12.91
C SER A 46 -10.92 -7.51 12.46
N GLY A 47 -10.07 -8.55 12.47
CA GLY A 47 -10.37 -9.86 11.86
C GLY A 47 -10.38 -9.84 10.33
N LYS A 48 -10.14 -8.68 9.70
CA LYS A 48 -10.07 -8.52 8.26
C LYS A 48 -8.69 -8.92 7.74
N LYS A 49 -8.67 -9.52 6.55
CA LYS A 49 -7.43 -9.78 5.81
C LYS A 49 -6.84 -8.44 5.35
N ILE A 50 -5.59 -8.16 5.72
CA ILE A 50 -4.90 -6.92 5.36
C ILE A 50 -4.01 -7.19 4.14
N ILE A 51 -4.18 -6.40 3.10
CA ILE A 51 -3.50 -6.55 1.81
C ILE A 51 -2.80 -5.24 1.49
N LEU A 52 -1.47 -5.28 1.39
CA LEU A 52 -0.63 -4.14 1.04
C LEU A 52 -0.33 -4.21 -0.46
N VAL A 53 -0.47 -3.11 -1.17
CA VAL A 53 -0.23 -3.03 -2.60
C VAL A 53 0.72 -1.86 -2.88
N GLY A 54 1.94 -2.19 -3.29
CA GLY A 54 2.92 -1.23 -3.76
C GLY A 54 2.86 -1.17 -5.28
N VAL A 55 2.81 0.03 -5.85
CA VAL A 55 2.72 0.22 -7.31
C VAL A 55 3.75 1.25 -7.75
N ASN A 56 4.51 0.93 -8.79
CA ASN A 56 5.42 1.86 -9.44
C ASN A 56 4.96 2.14 -10.88
N PHE A 57 4.87 3.42 -11.22
CA PHE A 57 4.61 3.90 -12.57
C PHE A 57 5.90 4.34 -13.27
N SER A 58 6.01 4.07 -14.56
CA SER A 58 7.06 4.63 -15.41
C SER A 58 6.56 5.89 -16.13
N THR A 59 7.30 7.00 -16.04
CA THR A 59 6.99 8.21 -16.84
C THR A 59 7.30 8.00 -18.32
N GLU A 60 8.27 7.14 -18.64
CA GLU A 60 8.65 6.84 -20.02
C GLU A 60 7.55 6.04 -20.72
N LYS A 61 7.10 4.95 -20.10
CA LYS A 61 6.06 4.07 -20.64
C LYS A 61 4.65 4.62 -20.41
N ARG A 62 4.48 5.53 -19.45
CA ARG A 62 3.20 6.13 -19.01
C ARG A 62 2.18 5.08 -18.54
N GLU A 63 2.68 4.02 -17.93
CA GLU A 63 1.91 2.88 -17.40
C GLU A 63 2.52 2.38 -16.09
N ILE A 64 1.89 1.37 -15.48
CA ILE A 64 2.45 0.64 -14.35
C ILE A 64 3.64 -0.17 -14.84
N ASP A 65 4.81 0.07 -14.26
CA ASP A 65 6.03 -0.68 -14.58
C ASP A 65 6.17 -1.92 -13.69
N GLU A 66 5.75 -1.80 -12.42
CA GLU A 66 5.84 -2.87 -11.43
C GLU A 66 4.73 -2.73 -10.38
N PHE A 67 4.24 -3.84 -9.85
CA PHE A 67 3.45 -3.86 -8.63
C PHE A 67 3.78 -5.10 -7.77
N GLU A 68 3.68 -4.93 -6.46
CA GLU A 68 3.88 -6.00 -5.48
C GLU A 68 2.73 -6.03 -4.48
N VAL A 69 2.41 -7.24 -4.02
CA VAL A 69 1.32 -7.48 -3.08
C VAL A 69 1.83 -8.30 -1.90
N GLU A 70 1.57 -7.80 -0.69
CA GLU A 70 1.82 -8.53 0.55
C GLU A 70 0.52 -8.71 1.33
N THR A 71 0.26 -9.93 1.78
CA THR A 71 -0.87 -10.22 2.67
C THR A 71 -0.35 -10.40 4.09
N LEU A 72 -0.93 -9.68 5.04
CA LEU A 72 -0.75 -9.94 6.46
C LEU A 72 -1.91 -10.81 6.95
N LEU A 73 -1.55 -11.90 7.62
CA LEU A 73 -2.49 -12.80 8.31
C LEU A 73 -2.74 -12.31 9.75
#